data_AF-A0A1Q8J1P6-F1
#
_entry.id   AF-A0A1Q8J1P6-F1
#
_cell.length_a   1.000
_cell.length_b   1.000
_cell.length_c   1.000
_cell.angle_alpha   90.00
_cell.angle_beta   90.00
_cell.angle_gamma   90.00
#
_symmetry.space_group_name_H-M   'P 1'
#
loop_
_entity.id
_entity.type
_entity.pdbx_description
1 polymer ?
#
loop_
_entity_poly.entity_id
_entity_poly.type
_entity_poly.pdbx_seq_one_letter_code
_entity_poly.pdbx_strand_id
1 'polypeptide(L)'
;MPIRFDPADAHWRVAPLPRFSAAQKDWLTRGGSLTAHLRTLGAVAVRVTRETVALPWPDEAAALGLAPRAPVWVREVVLSVDGVPFVAAHSVTPRAASVGVWQATRRLRTRPLAELLYSDSSVARSALVSRSVGARHPLYRLAVREIGDGARQAPHALVARRSVFERHGAPLMVTECMLPALWEWLGVMGEAGGAAGDDAAAAAGSASGPAATHAAAANARMREHGRPLDHTASRAHPAPRTADDRSR
;
A
#
# COMPACT_ATOMS: atom_id res chain seq x y z
N MET A 1 18.84 -3.04 6.27
CA MET A 1 19.16 -1.64 6.60
C MET A 1 17.85 -0.84 6.62
N PRO A 2 17.67 0.11 7.55
CA PRO A 2 16.52 1.00 7.49
C PRO A 2 16.61 1.84 6.21
N ILE A 3 15.48 2.01 5.52
CA ILE A 3 15.41 2.88 4.34
C ILE A 3 15.64 4.33 4.74
N ARG A 4 16.34 5.06 3.87
CA ARG A 4 16.67 6.47 4.08
C ARG A 4 15.49 7.42 3.86
N PHE A 5 14.53 7.00 3.05
CA PHE A 5 13.41 7.80 2.57
C PHE A 5 12.18 7.64 3.47
N ASP A 6 11.56 8.75 3.87
CA ASP A 6 10.36 8.74 4.69
C ASP A 6 9.12 9.02 3.81
N PRO A 7 8.25 8.03 3.56
CA PRO A 7 7.00 8.26 2.85
C PRO A 7 5.98 9.06 3.67
N ALA A 8 6.18 9.18 5.00
CA ALA A 8 5.24 9.79 5.91
C ALA A 8 5.38 11.32 5.96
N ASP A 9 4.27 11.99 6.27
CA ASP A 9 4.24 13.40 6.63
C ASP A 9 3.00 13.69 7.49
N ALA A 10 2.63 14.96 7.68
CA ALA A 10 1.45 15.35 8.44
C ALA A 10 0.12 14.76 7.89
N HIS A 11 0.09 14.33 6.63
CA HIS A 11 -1.08 13.81 5.94
C HIS A 11 -0.95 12.32 5.53
N TRP A 12 0.26 11.86 5.25
CA TRP A 12 0.59 10.48 4.95
C TRP A 12 1.01 9.76 6.22
N ARG A 13 0.13 8.90 6.75
CA ARG A 13 0.27 8.33 8.10
C ARG A 13 0.52 6.84 8.06
N VAL A 14 1.43 6.36 8.92
CA VAL A 14 1.66 4.91 9.13
C VAL A 14 0.40 4.25 9.67
N ALA A 15 -0.17 4.80 10.75
CA ALA A 15 -1.47 4.36 11.26
C ALA A 15 -2.59 4.94 10.39
N PRO A 16 -3.45 4.11 9.76
CA PRO A 16 -4.57 4.61 8.96
C PRO A 16 -5.55 5.45 9.79
N LEU A 17 -6.29 6.34 9.13
CA LEU A 17 -7.25 7.20 9.82
C LEU A 17 -8.33 6.36 10.53
N PRO A 18 -8.76 6.73 11.76
CA PRO A 18 -9.77 5.98 12.50
C PRO A 18 -11.08 5.77 11.73
N ARG A 19 -11.46 6.77 10.91
CA ARG A 19 -12.67 6.78 10.07
C ARG A 19 -12.66 5.79 8.90
N PHE A 20 -11.53 5.17 8.58
CA PHE A 20 -11.50 4.17 7.53
C PHE A 20 -12.19 2.87 7.98
N SER A 21 -12.90 2.22 7.07
CA SER A 21 -13.54 0.93 7.30
C SER A 21 -12.49 -0.18 7.56
N ALA A 22 -12.93 -1.34 8.05
CA ALA A 22 -12.03 -2.49 8.26
C ALA A 22 -11.37 -2.93 6.95
N ALA A 23 -12.15 -3.06 5.87
CA ALA A 23 -11.63 -3.39 4.54
C ALA A 23 -10.62 -2.35 4.02
N GLN A 24 -10.90 -1.06 4.22
CA GLN A 24 -9.96 0.00 3.87
C GLN A 24 -8.66 -0.12 4.66
N LYS A 25 -8.74 -0.28 5.99
CA LYS A 25 -7.55 -0.43 6.85
C LYS A 25 -6.69 -1.60 6.40
N ASP A 26 -7.30 -2.77 6.21
CA ASP A 26 -6.61 -3.97 5.72
C ASP A 26 -5.90 -3.70 4.39
N TRP A 27 -6.63 -3.29 3.34
CA TRP A 27 -6.03 -3.04 2.02
C TRP A 27 -4.96 -1.95 2.01
N LEU A 28 -5.05 -0.94 2.86
CA LEU A 28 -4.04 0.10 2.98
C LEU A 28 -2.76 -0.38 3.67
N THR A 29 -2.88 -1.30 4.62
CA THR A 29 -1.73 -1.84 5.38
C THR A 29 -1.20 -3.15 4.83
N ARG A 30 -1.91 -3.76 3.88
CA ARG A 30 -1.55 -5.09 3.36
C ARG A 30 -0.19 -5.06 2.68
N GLY A 31 0.75 -5.81 3.27
CA GLY A 31 2.10 -6.01 2.77
C GLY A 31 2.12 -6.79 1.45
N GLY A 32 3.31 -6.95 0.88
CA GLY A 32 3.46 -7.61 -0.42
C GLY A 32 2.89 -6.79 -1.59
N SER A 33 2.75 -7.47 -2.74
CA SER A 33 2.34 -6.88 -4.01
C SER A 33 0.82 -6.63 -4.08
N LEU A 34 0.40 -5.39 -4.36
CA LEU A 34 -1.01 -5.09 -4.60
C LEU A 34 -1.58 -5.89 -5.76
N THR A 35 -0.80 -6.04 -6.84
CA THR A 35 -1.20 -6.85 -8.00
C THR A 35 -1.42 -8.31 -7.63
N ALA A 36 -0.63 -8.88 -6.71
CA ALA A 36 -0.83 -10.25 -6.24
C ALA A 36 -2.15 -10.38 -5.47
N HIS A 37 -2.47 -9.41 -4.60
CA HIS A 37 -3.76 -9.38 -3.89
C HIS A 37 -4.94 -9.17 -4.84
N LEU A 38 -4.81 -8.31 -5.85
CA LEU A 38 -5.86 -8.12 -6.85
C LEU A 38 -6.11 -9.38 -7.69
N ARG A 39 -5.08 -10.19 -7.96
CA ARG A 39 -5.21 -11.46 -8.69
C ARG A 39 -6.03 -12.50 -7.93
N THR A 40 -6.19 -12.37 -6.61
CA THR A 40 -7.10 -13.26 -5.86
C THR A 40 -8.56 -12.88 -6.04
N LEU A 41 -8.84 -11.71 -6.65
CA LEU A 41 -10.19 -11.20 -6.90
C LEU A 41 -10.69 -11.49 -8.32
N GLY A 42 -9.78 -11.76 -9.26
CA GLY A 42 -10.10 -11.98 -10.67
C GLY A 42 -8.91 -11.73 -11.59
N ALA A 43 -9.17 -11.68 -12.90
CA ALA A 43 -8.12 -11.48 -13.91
C ALA A 43 -7.64 -10.02 -13.88
N VAL A 44 -6.34 -9.83 -13.59
CA VAL A 44 -5.76 -8.48 -13.49
C VAL A 44 -5.17 -8.02 -14.82
N ALA A 45 -5.58 -6.84 -15.27
CA ALA A 45 -4.99 -6.11 -16.39
C ALA A 45 -4.31 -4.81 -15.93
N VAL A 46 -3.18 -4.47 -16.56
CA VAL A 46 -2.46 -3.21 -16.34
C VAL A 46 -2.57 -2.36 -17.60
N ARG A 47 -3.17 -1.17 -17.47
CA ARG A 47 -3.18 -0.16 -18.53
C ARG A 47 -2.26 0.99 -18.15
N VAL A 48 -1.31 1.31 -19.03
CA VAL A 48 -0.44 2.48 -18.86
C VAL A 48 -1.17 3.72 -19.34
N THR A 49 -1.30 4.74 -18.48
CA THR A 49 -1.94 6.01 -18.82
C THR A 49 -0.92 7.10 -19.12
N ARG A 50 0.28 7.02 -18.53
CA ARG A 50 1.34 8.01 -18.76
C ARG A 50 2.71 7.45 -18.44
N GLU A 51 3.70 7.75 -19.29
CA GLU A 51 5.12 7.52 -19.02
C GLU A 51 5.93 8.72 -19.54
N THR A 52 6.57 9.48 -18.65
CA THR A 52 7.29 10.69 -19.07
C THR A 52 8.31 11.14 -18.02
N VAL A 53 9.23 12.00 -18.44
CA VAL A 53 9.95 12.86 -17.48
C VAL A 53 9.02 14.01 -17.07
N ALA A 54 8.95 14.31 -15.77
CA ALA A 54 8.18 15.42 -15.22
C ALA A 54 8.82 15.95 -13.93
N LEU A 55 8.18 16.93 -13.31
CA LEU A 55 8.49 17.37 -11.96
C LEU A 55 7.72 16.51 -10.94
N PRO A 56 8.32 16.20 -9.78
CA PRO A 56 7.62 15.50 -8.69
C PRO A 56 6.49 16.38 -8.14
N TRP A 57 5.44 15.78 -7.59
CA TRP A 57 4.48 16.53 -6.78
C TRP A 57 5.15 16.99 -5.47
N PRO A 58 4.63 18.05 -4.82
CA PRO A 58 5.28 18.65 -3.66
C PRO A 58 5.59 17.68 -2.52
N ASP A 59 4.67 16.76 -2.23
CA ASP A 59 4.82 15.74 -1.19
C ASP A 59 5.74 14.58 -1.59
N GLU A 60 6.08 14.46 -2.88
CA GLU A 60 7.00 13.45 -3.39
C GLU A 60 8.46 13.90 -3.28
N ALA A 61 8.72 15.18 -3.57
CA ALA A 61 10.07 15.74 -3.46
C ALA A 61 10.61 15.60 -2.03
N ALA A 62 9.79 15.91 -1.03
CA ALA A 62 10.16 15.79 0.38
C ALA A 62 10.44 14.32 0.77
N ALA A 63 9.51 13.41 0.44
CA ALA A 63 9.65 12.00 0.79
C ALA A 63 10.85 11.32 0.14
N LEU A 64 11.22 11.76 -1.06
CA LEU A 64 12.35 11.23 -1.82
C LEU A 64 13.67 11.99 -1.57
N GLY A 65 13.68 12.98 -0.68
CA GLY A 65 14.87 13.80 -0.40
C GLY A 65 15.41 14.52 -1.64
N LEU A 66 14.53 14.92 -2.55
CA LEU A 66 14.89 15.57 -3.81
C LEU A 66 14.98 17.08 -3.64
N ALA A 67 15.92 17.69 -4.35
CA ALA A 67 15.90 19.14 -4.53
C ALA A 67 14.57 19.56 -5.17
N PRO A 68 14.01 20.72 -4.79
CA PRO A 68 12.82 21.26 -5.44
C PRO A 68 12.99 21.27 -6.96
N ARG A 69 11.98 20.76 -7.68
CA ARG A 69 11.95 20.69 -9.15
C ARG A 69 13.02 19.79 -9.79
N ALA A 70 13.69 18.91 -9.04
CA ALA A 70 14.53 17.89 -9.66
C ALA A 70 13.69 16.96 -10.56
N PRO A 71 14.09 16.69 -11.82
CA PRO A 71 13.29 15.90 -12.73
C PRO A 71 13.20 14.44 -12.31
N VAL A 72 12.00 13.87 -12.41
CA VAL A 72 11.69 12.47 -12.12
C VAL A 72 11.17 11.77 -13.37
N TRP A 73 11.36 10.46 -13.42
CA TRP A 73 10.59 9.60 -14.32
C TRP A 73 9.27 9.24 -13.64
N VAL A 74 8.16 9.54 -14.33
CA VAL A 74 6.80 9.24 -13.89
C VAL A 74 6.27 8.07 -14.71
N ARG A 75 5.61 7.14 -14.02
CA ARG A 75 4.76 6.11 -14.62
C ARG A 75 3.42 6.08 -13.92
N GLU A 76 2.35 6.28 -14.67
CA GLU A 76 0.97 6.19 -14.21
C GLU A 76 0.30 4.99 -14.88
N VAL A 77 -0.41 4.21 -14.07
CA VAL A 77 -1.12 2.99 -14.53
C VAL A 77 -2.47 2.86 -13.84
N VAL A 78 -3.34 2.10 -14.47
CA VAL A 78 -4.60 1.62 -13.89
C VAL A 78 -4.54 0.10 -13.81
N LEU A 79 -4.89 -0.42 -12.64
CA LEU A 79 -5.07 -1.85 -12.41
C LEU A 79 -6.57 -2.14 -12.43
N SER A 80 -6.97 -3.01 -13.35
CA SER A 80 -8.35 -3.49 -13.46
C SER A 80 -8.44 -4.96 -13.10
N VAL A 81 -9.53 -5.35 -12.45
CA VAL A 81 -9.91 -6.74 -12.21
C VAL A 81 -11.14 -7.02 -13.06
N ASP A 82 -11.07 -8.03 -13.93
CA ASP A 82 -12.15 -8.42 -14.85
C ASP A 82 -12.72 -7.22 -15.65
N GLY A 83 -11.81 -6.35 -16.09
CA GLY A 83 -12.14 -5.14 -16.86
C GLY A 83 -12.54 -3.92 -16.02
N VAL A 84 -12.81 -4.08 -14.73
CA VAL A 84 -13.25 -3.00 -13.83
C VAL A 84 -12.05 -2.34 -13.13
N PRO A 85 -11.87 -1.01 -13.22
CA PRO A 85 -10.72 -0.33 -12.63
C PRO A 85 -10.82 -0.28 -11.10
N PHE A 86 -9.84 -0.88 -10.41
CA PHE A 86 -9.80 -0.95 -8.95
C PHE A 86 -8.76 0.00 -8.35
N VAL A 87 -7.68 0.29 -9.08
CA VAL A 87 -6.57 1.11 -8.57
C VAL A 87 -6.03 2.02 -9.66
N ALA A 88 -5.86 3.30 -9.35
CA ALA A 88 -5.02 4.22 -10.12
C ALA A 88 -3.70 4.41 -9.37
N ALA A 89 -2.58 4.11 -10.03
CA ALA A 89 -1.25 4.15 -9.40
C ALA A 89 -0.33 5.13 -10.12
N HIS A 90 0.51 5.79 -9.32
CA HIS A 90 1.52 6.75 -9.73
C HIS A 90 2.86 6.34 -9.13
N SER A 91 3.88 6.20 -9.97
CA SER A 91 5.22 5.82 -9.55
C SER A 91 6.24 6.85 -10.01
N VAL A 92 7.18 7.20 -9.13
CA VAL A 92 8.23 8.20 -9.40
C VAL A 92 9.60 7.76 -8.91
N THR A 93 10.61 8.02 -9.72
CA THR A 93 12.02 7.84 -9.36
C THR A 93 12.86 8.97 -9.97
N PRO A 94 13.98 9.40 -9.35
CA PRO A 94 14.86 10.40 -9.93
C PRO A 94 15.24 10.06 -11.37
N ARG A 95 15.31 11.05 -12.25
CA ARG A 95 15.62 10.80 -13.67
C ARG A 95 16.92 10.02 -13.86
N ALA A 96 17.97 10.33 -13.10
CA ALA A 96 19.23 9.60 -13.15
C ALA A 96 19.06 8.13 -12.73
N ALA A 97 18.30 7.86 -11.67
CA ALA A 97 18.02 6.50 -11.23
C ALA A 97 17.19 5.72 -12.27
N SER A 98 16.28 6.39 -12.97
CA SER A 98 15.45 5.77 -14.01
C SER A 98 16.21 5.27 -15.24
N VAL A 99 17.46 5.70 -15.45
CA VAL A 99 18.35 5.21 -16.53
C VAL A 99 19.49 4.36 -15.98
N GLY A 100 19.59 4.21 -14.66
CA GLY A 100 20.57 3.39 -13.96
C GLY A 100 19.88 2.27 -13.18
N VAL A 101 19.91 2.35 -11.85
CA VAL A 101 19.38 1.31 -10.94
C VAL A 101 17.94 0.89 -11.27
N TRP A 102 17.09 1.85 -11.63
CA TRP A 102 15.68 1.65 -11.96
C TRP A 102 15.43 1.61 -13.48
N GLN A 103 16.42 1.33 -14.32
CA GLN A 103 16.25 1.29 -15.79
C GLN A 103 15.14 0.35 -16.27
N ALA A 104 14.91 -0.76 -15.55
CA ALA A 104 13.86 -1.71 -15.86
C ALA A 104 12.46 -1.08 -15.83
N THR A 105 12.25 -0.03 -15.02
CA THR A 105 10.96 0.69 -14.94
C THR A 105 10.55 1.32 -16.27
N ARG A 106 11.51 1.71 -17.12
CA ARG A 106 11.26 2.24 -18.47
C ARG A 106 10.91 1.17 -19.50
N ARG A 107 11.12 -0.10 -19.15
CA ARG A 107 10.93 -1.27 -20.03
C ARG A 107 9.81 -2.19 -19.54
N LEU A 108 9.00 -1.73 -18.59
CA LEU A 108 7.90 -2.52 -18.03
C LEU A 108 6.79 -2.78 -19.05
N ARG A 109 6.51 -1.83 -19.95
CA ARG A 109 5.36 -1.92 -20.88
C ARG A 109 4.08 -2.15 -20.07
N THR A 110 3.38 -3.27 -20.24
CA THR A 110 2.19 -3.65 -19.47
C THR A 110 2.52 -4.60 -18.30
N ARG A 111 3.79 -4.92 -18.05
CA ARG A 111 4.16 -5.74 -16.90
C ARG A 111 3.95 -4.96 -15.59
N PRO A 112 3.39 -5.60 -14.55
CA PRO A 112 3.27 -5.01 -13.23
C PRO A 112 4.63 -4.61 -12.66
N LEU A 113 4.71 -3.40 -12.09
CA LEU A 113 5.91 -2.93 -11.40
C LEU A 113 6.31 -3.88 -10.25
N ALA A 114 5.34 -4.51 -9.60
CA ALA A 114 5.59 -5.46 -8.52
C ALA A 114 6.52 -6.62 -8.90
N GLU A 115 6.53 -7.06 -10.17
CA GLU A 115 7.46 -8.10 -10.63
C GLU A 115 8.91 -7.65 -10.44
N LEU A 116 9.22 -6.39 -10.72
CA LEU A 116 10.55 -5.81 -10.49
C LEU A 116 10.88 -5.63 -8.99
N LEU A 117 9.87 -5.33 -8.17
CA LEU A 117 10.08 -4.93 -6.77
C LEU A 117 10.18 -6.09 -5.79
N TYR A 118 9.51 -7.20 -6.07
CA TYR A 118 9.41 -8.35 -5.15
C TYR A 118 10.25 -9.55 -5.61
N SER A 119 10.80 -9.55 -6.82
CA SER A 119 11.71 -10.61 -7.28
C SER A 119 13.17 -10.38 -6.91
N ASP A 120 13.52 -9.19 -6.43
CA ASP A 120 14.91 -8.76 -6.19
C ASP A 120 15.11 -8.50 -4.70
N SER A 121 15.91 -9.35 -4.04
CA SER A 121 16.20 -9.26 -2.61
C SER A 121 17.07 -8.07 -2.22
N SER A 122 17.67 -7.37 -3.19
CA SER A 122 18.40 -6.12 -2.95
C SER A 122 17.47 -4.90 -2.78
N VAL A 123 16.17 -5.08 -3.04
CA VAL A 123 15.16 -4.03 -2.89
C VAL A 123 14.61 -4.05 -1.46
N ALA A 124 14.82 -2.95 -0.74
CA ALA A 124 14.14 -2.70 0.52
C ALA A 124 12.83 -1.93 0.26
N ARG A 125 11.86 -2.05 1.18
CA ARG A 125 10.62 -1.26 1.16
C ARG A 125 10.39 -0.55 2.49
N SER A 126 9.90 0.70 2.43
CA SER A 126 9.55 1.49 3.60
C SER A 126 8.25 0.97 4.22
N ALA A 127 7.87 1.51 5.37
CA ALA A 127 6.50 1.34 5.84
C ALA A 127 5.50 1.80 4.78
N LEU A 128 4.35 1.13 4.74
CA LEU A 128 3.16 1.64 4.06
C LEU A 128 2.58 2.78 4.88
N VAL A 129 2.25 3.87 4.21
CA VAL A 129 1.51 4.99 4.81
C VAL A 129 0.29 5.29 3.98
N SER A 130 -0.75 5.83 4.60
CA SER A 130 -2.04 6.07 3.96
C SER A 130 -2.56 7.47 4.20
N ARG A 131 -3.42 7.92 3.29
CA ARG A 131 -4.03 9.24 3.29
C ARG A 131 -5.41 9.20 2.62
N SER A 132 -6.26 10.13 3.03
CA SER A 132 -7.46 10.52 2.27
C SER A 132 -7.12 11.70 1.34
N VAL A 133 -7.26 11.50 0.03
CA VAL A 133 -6.91 12.48 -1.01
C VAL A 133 -8.16 13.08 -1.64
N GLY A 134 -8.24 14.40 -1.70
CA GLY A 134 -9.36 15.13 -2.33
C GLY A 134 -8.96 15.86 -3.61
N ALA A 135 -9.89 16.60 -4.20
CA ALA A 135 -9.76 17.26 -5.52
C ALA A 135 -8.51 18.14 -5.74
N ARG A 136 -7.91 18.67 -4.67
CA ARG A 136 -6.69 19.48 -4.73
C ARG A 136 -5.42 18.66 -4.98
N HIS A 137 -5.47 17.35 -4.72
CA HIS A 137 -4.33 16.47 -4.89
C HIS A 137 -4.26 15.93 -6.33
N PRO A 138 -3.09 15.96 -7.02
CA PRO A 138 -2.96 15.44 -8.37
C PRO A 138 -3.39 13.97 -8.52
N LEU A 139 -3.07 13.12 -7.53
CA LEU A 139 -3.53 11.73 -7.46
C LEU A 139 -5.05 11.57 -7.58
N TYR A 140 -5.84 12.46 -6.97
CA TYR A 140 -7.29 12.42 -7.08
C TYR A 140 -7.73 12.66 -8.53
N ARG A 141 -7.12 13.63 -9.22
CA ARG A 141 -7.43 13.93 -10.62
C ARG A 141 -7.03 12.80 -11.57
N LEU A 142 -5.94 12.10 -11.28
CA LEU A 142 -5.58 10.86 -11.96
C LEU A 142 -6.70 9.82 -11.77
N ALA A 143 -7.06 9.54 -10.53
CA ALA A 143 -7.99 8.47 -10.16
C ALA A 143 -9.42 8.70 -10.69
N VAL A 144 -9.94 9.94 -10.60
CA VAL A 144 -11.31 10.25 -11.02
C VAL A 144 -11.53 10.12 -12.53
N ARG A 145 -10.48 10.22 -13.36
CA ARG A 145 -10.58 9.95 -14.80
C ARG A 145 -10.91 8.50 -15.12
N GLU A 146 -10.67 7.60 -14.17
CA GLU A 146 -10.81 6.16 -14.32
C GLU A 146 -12.09 5.64 -13.66
N ILE A 147 -12.82 6.49 -12.94
CA ILE A 147 -14.14 6.18 -12.40
C ILE A 147 -15.16 6.40 -13.52
N GLY A 148 -16.03 5.42 -13.79
CA GLY A 148 -16.97 5.37 -14.92
C GLY A 148 -17.60 6.70 -15.32
N ASP A 149 -18.66 7.14 -14.64
CA ASP A 149 -19.34 8.44 -14.89
C ASP A 149 -18.47 9.69 -14.57
N GLY A 150 -17.17 9.49 -14.45
CA GLY A 150 -16.14 10.51 -14.27
C GLY A 150 -16.31 11.25 -12.96
N ALA A 151 -16.06 12.57 -13.02
CA ALA A 151 -16.15 13.44 -11.87
C ALA A 151 -17.57 13.61 -11.30
N ARG A 152 -18.63 13.27 -12.06
CA ARG A 152 -20.02 13.50 -11.64
C ARG A 152 -20.45 12.60 -10.48
N GLN A 153 -19.89 11.39 -10.39
CA GLN A 153 -20.20 10.42 -9.33
C GLN A 153 -18.97 10.08 -8.47
N ALA A 154 -17.84 10.76 -8.71
CA ALA A 154 -16.65 10.54 -7.92
C ALA A 154 -16.84 11.01 -6.47
N PRO A 155 -16.49 10.18 -5.48
CA PRO A 155 -16.51 10.59 -4.07
C PRO A 155 -15.60 11.81 -3.86
N HIS A 156 -15.98 12.73 -2.95
CA HIS A 156 -15.18 13.92 -2.64
C HIS A 156 -13.74 13.64 -2.17
N ALA A 157 -13.50 12.44 -1.67
CA ALA A 157 -12.18 11.97 -1.31
C ALA A 157 -12.03 10.48 -1.64
N LEU A 158 -10.82 10.13 -2.08
CA LEU A 158 -10.40 8.75 -2.28
C LEU A 158 -9.38 8.37 -1.21
N VAL A 159 -9.15 7.08 -1.08
CA VAL A 159 -8.21 6.53 -0.11
C VAL A 159 -6.99 6.04 -0.87
N ALA A 160 -5.82 6.44 -0.42
CA ALA A 160 -4.57 6.08 -1.07
C ALA A 160 -3.53 5.59 -0.05
N ARG A 161 -2.61 4.77 -0.53
CA ARG A 161 -1.39 4.39 0.19
C ARG A 161 -0.16 4.69 -0.64
N ARG A 162 0.98 4.89 0.02
CA ARG A 162 2.29 5.01 -0.65
C ARG A 162 3.38 4.29 0.14
N SER A 163 4.44 3.92 -0.56
CA SER A 163 5.69 3.44 0.02
C SER A 163 6.86 3.79 -0.89
N VAL A 164 8.05 3.92 -0.31
CA VAL A 164 9.31 4.07 -1.05
C VAL A 164 10.03 2.72 -1.07
N PHE A 165 10.47 2.34 -2.27
CA PHE A 165 11.39 1.24 -2.49
C PHE A 165 12.79 1.81 -2.70
N GLU A 166 13.78 1.18 -2.10
CA GLU A 166 15.18 1.59 -2.20
C GLU A 166 16.00 0.43 -2.72
N ARG A 167 16.81 0.70 -3.75
CA ARG A 167 17.78 -0.25 -4.29
C ARG A 167 19.09 0.48 -4.51
N HIS A 168 20.20 -0.03 -3.97
CA HIS A 168 21.53 0.60 -4.08
C HIS A 168 21.52 2.12 -3.81
N GLY A 169 20.76 2.58 -2.80
CA GLY A 169 20.62 4.00 -2.46
C GLY A 169 19.68 4.82 -3.35
N ALA A 170 19.12 4.23 -4.41
CA ALA A 170 18.24 4.90 -5.35
C ALA A 170 16.75 4.69 -4.99
N PRO A 171 15.96 5.76 -4.81
CA PRO A 171 14.56 5.64 -4.47
C PRO A 171 13.66 5.40 -5.68
N LEU A 172 12.59 4.65 -5.48
CA LEU A 172 11.42 4.56 -6.34
C LEU A 172 10.19 4.56 -5.45
N MET A 173 9.35 5.56 -5.58
CA MET A 173 8.10 5.63 -4.84
C MET A 173 6.95 5.11 -5.66
N VAL A 174 6.03 4.43 -4.98
CA VAL A 174 4.75 3.98 -5.53
C VAL A 174 3.64 4.52 -4.65
N THR A 175 2.69 5.21 -5.28
CA THR A 175 1.48 5.74 -4.67
C THR A 175 0.27 5.13 -5.38
N GLU A 176 -0.61 4.49 -4.62
CA GLU A 176 -1.74 3.69 -5.10
C GLU A 176 -3.03 4.28 -4.54
N CYS A 177 -3.95 4.67 -5.41
CA CYS A 177 -5.27 5.20 -5.05
C CYS A 177 -6.33 4.14 -5.33
N MET A 178 -7.04 3.71 -4.29
CA MET A 178 -8.10 2.71 -4.38
C MET A 178 -9.38 3.37 -4.88
N LEU A 179 -9.98 2.79 -5.92
CA LEU A 179 -11.18 3.30 -6.59
C LEU A 179 -12.46 2.69 -5.97
N PRO A 180 -13.63 3.34 -6.15
CA PRO A 180 -14.88 2.91 -5.53
C PRO A 180 -15.25 1.45 -5.80
N ALA A 181 -15.05 0.99 -7.03
CA ALA A 181 -15.39 -0.37 -7.46
C ALA A 181 -14.70 -1.46 -6.63
N LEU A 182 -13.49 -1.21 -6.10
CA LEU A 182 -12.83 -2.16 -5.18
C LEU A 182 -13.64 -2.33 -3.89
N TRP A 183 -14.14 -1.23 -3.33
CA TRP A 183 -14.88 -1.26 -2.08
C TRP A 183 -16.28 -1.87 -2.24
N GLU A 184 -16.95 -1.55 -3.34
CA GLU A 184 -18.22 -2.16 -3.72
C GLU A 184 -18.08 -3.68 -3.86
N TRP A 185 -17.06 -4.12 -4.60
CA TRP A 185 -16.78 -5.54 -4.81
C TRP A 185 -16.49 -6.29 -3.49
N LEU A 186 -15.68 -5.68 -2.60
CA LEU A 186 -15.38 -6.27 -1.28
C LEU A 186 -16.61 -6.30 -0.36
N GLY A 187 -17.53 -5.34 -0.49
CA GLY A 187 -18.81 -5.32 0.21
C GLY A 187 -19.69 -6.49 -0.21
N VAL A 188 -19.88 -6.69 -1.52
CA VAL A 188 -20.67 -7.79 -2.07
C VAL A 188 -20.13 -9.16 -1.65
N MET A 189 -18.80 -9.35 -1.67
CA MET A 189 -18.19 -10.60 -1.22
C MET A 189 -18.32 -10.83 0.29
N GLY A 190 -18.26 -9.78 1.09
CA GLY A 190 -18.46 -9.86 2.54
C GLY A 190 -19.87 -10.33 2.88
N GLU A 191 -20.87 -9.86 2.15
CA GLU A 191 -22.28 -10.26 2.32
C GLU A 191 -22.52 -11.70 1.83
N ALA A 192 -21.97 -12.07 0.67
CA ALA A 192 -22.11 -13.43 0.13
C ALA A 192 -21.40 -14.50 1.00
N GLY A 193 -20.27 -14.15 1.64
CA GLY A 193 -19.58 -15.02 2.58
C GLY A 193 -20.22 -15.09 3.97
N GLY A 194 -20.93 -14.04 4.39
CA GLY A 194 -21.70 -14.00 5.65
C GLY A 194 -22.99 -14.81 5.58
N ALA A 195 -23.70 -14.77 4.45
CA ALA A 195 -24.93 -15.54 4.24
C ALA A 195 -24.72 -17.07 4.27
N ALA A 196 -23.52 -17.56 3.95
CA ALA A 196 -23.18 -18.98 4.05
C ALA A 196 -22.72 -19.42 5.46
N GLY A 197 -22.47 -18.47 6.38
CA GLY A 197 -21.98 -18.72 7.73
C GLY A 197 -23.07 -18.84 8.81
N ASP A 198 -24.26 -18.27 8.56
CA ASP A 198 -25.34 -18.22 9.56
C ASP A 198 -26.25 -19.47 9.55
N ASP A 199 -26.27 -20.25 8.46
CA ASP A 199 -27.04 -21.50 8.38
C ASP A 199 -26.41 -22.68 9.16
N ALA A 200 -25.14 -22.57 9.57
CA ALA A 200 -24.46 -23.63 10.32
C ALA A 200 -24.65 -23.51 11.85
N ALA A 201 -25.19 -22.40 12.37
CA ALA A 201 -25.31 -22.16 13.80
C ALA A 201 -26.71 -22.48 14.39
N ALA A 202 -27.69 -22.86 13.57
CA ALA A 202 -29.07 -23.09 13.99
C ALA A 202 -29.46 -24.57 14.25
N ALA A 203 -28.50 -25.49 14.30
CA ALA A 203 -28.76 -26.92 14.57
C ALA A 203 -27.82 -27.51 15.63
N ALA A 204 -27.93 -27.05 16.88
CA ALA A 204 -27.45 -27.80 18.05
C ALA A 204 -28.24 -27.40 19.31
N GLY A 205 -29.44 -27.96 19.46
CA GLY A 205 -30.21 -27.92 20.69
C GLY A 205 -29.65 -28.88 21.74
N SER A 206 -29.36 -28.33 22.92
CA SER A 206 -29.50 -28.92 24.27
C SER A 206 -29.18 -30.40 24.51
N ALA A 207 -28.08 -30.67 25.22
CA ALA A 207 -28.03 -31.68 26.29
C ALA A 207 -26.88 -31.41 27.27
N SER A 208 -27.18 -31.45 28.56
CA SER A 208 -26.29 -31.28 29.71
C SER A 208 -25.74 -32.61 30.22
N GLY A 209 -24.45 -32.68 30.61
CA GLY A 209 -23.88 -33.78 31.42
C GLY A 209 -22.36 -33.94 31.30
N PRO A 210 -21.62 -34.49 32.30
CA PRO A 210 -20.40 -33.84 32.83
C PRO A 210 -19.05 -34.46 32.41
N ALA A 211 -18.00 -33.78 32.90
CA ALA A 211 -16.56 -33.90 32.68
C ALA A 211 -15.92 -35.31 32.63
N ALA A 212 -14.94 -35.46 31.73
CA ALA A 212 -13.69 -36.17 31.99
C ALA A 212 -12.60 -35.79 30.96
N THR A 213 -11.40 -35.53 31.49
CA THR A 213 -10.08 -35.45 30.85
C THR A 213 -9.76 -36.64 29.94
N HIS A 214 -9.15 -36.40 28.77
CA HIS A 214 -7.98 -37.16 28.28
C HIS A 214 -7.33 -36.44 27.08
N ALA A 215 -6.01 -36.56 27.01
CA ALA A 215 -5.12 -35.88 26.09
C ALA A 215 -4.88 -36.64 24.77
N ALA A 216 -4.49 -35.86 23.76
CA ALA A 216 -3.59 -36.14 22.63
C ALA A 216 -4.03 -37.06 21.47
N ALA A 217 -4.18 -36.46 20.28
CA ALA A 217 -3.42 -36.75 19.05
C ALA A 217 -3.99 -35.88 17.89
N ALA A 218 -3.26 -34.84 17.47
CA ALA A 218 -2.44 -34.83 16.25
C ALA A 218 -3.25 -34.69 14.94
N ASN A 219 -3.32 -33.47 14.42
CA ASN A 219 -3.35 -33.25 12.98
C ASN A 219 -2.44 -32.08 12.62
N ALA A 220 -1.31 -32.43 12.01
CA ALA A 220 -0.22 -31.56 11.66
C ALA A 220 -0.63 -30.63 10.50
N ARG A 221 -0.58 -29.32 10.73
CA ARG A 221 -0.50 -28.33 9.66
C ARG A 221 0.95 -27.90 9.51
N MET A 222 1.47 -28.24 8.34
CA MET A 222 2.81 -27.99 7.84
C MET A 222 3.18 -26.50 7.95
N ARG A 223 4.37 -26.23 8.49
CA ARG A 223 4.94 -24.90 8.63
C ARG A 223 5.45 -24.43 7.27
N GLU A 224 5.00 -23.25 6.81
CA GLU A 224 5.74 -22.49 5.81
C GLU A 224 6.53 -21.37 6.48
N HIS A 225 7.79 -21.28 6.07
CA HIS A 225 8.80 -20.40 6.60
C HIS A 225 8.52 -18.93 6.26
N GLY A 226 8.40 -18.11 7.31
CA GLY A 226 8.57 -16.66 7.26
C GLY A 226 8.83 -16.18 8.68
N ARG A 227 10.07 -15.75 8.98
CA ARG A 227 10.38 -15.18 10.29
C ARG A 227 9.50 -13.95 10.54
N PRO A 228 8.89 -13.79 11.73
CA PRO A 228 8.23 -12.55 12.10
C PRO A 228 9.28 -11.43 12.15
N LEU A 229 8.96 -10.27 11.56
CA LEU A 229 9.73 -9.06 11.80
C LEU A 229 9.23 -8.47 13.11
N ASP A 230 10.07 -8.51 14.15
CA ASP A 230 9.78 -7.91 15.44
C ASP A 230 9.55 -6.40 15.30
N HIS A 231 8.40 -5.96 15.81
CA HIS A 231 8.06 -4.55 15.97
C HIS A 231 8.99 -3.92 17.01
N THR A 232 10.03 -3.22 16.56
CA THR A 232 10.79 -2.33 17.45
C THR A 232 10.00 -1.03 17.62
N ALA A 233 9.33 -0.91 18.77
CA ALA A 233 8.78 0.35 19.25
C ALA A 233 9.93 1.34 19.52
N SER A 234 9.90 2.50 18.85
CA SER A 234 10.83 3.61 19.11
C SER A 234 10.66 4.13 20.54
N ARG A 235 11.70 3.95 21.36
CA ARG A 235 11.89 4.73 22.60
C ARG A 235 12.49 6.08 22.23
N ALA A 236 11.82 7.15 22.64
CA ALA A 236 12.37 8.51 22.63
C ALA A 236 13.62 8.59 23.53
N HIS A 237 14.67 9.26 23.06
CA HIS A 237 15.81 9.66 23.90
C HIS A 237 15.62 11.10 24.40
N PRO A 238 16.01 11.41 25.66
CA PRO A 238 15.95 12.76 26.21
C PRO A 238 17.09 13.64 25.68
N ALA A 239 16.81 14.94 25.58
CA ALA A 239 17.74 15.98 25.14
C ALA A 239 18.93 16.18 26.11
N PRO A 240 20.12 16.56 25.63
CA PRO A 240 21.27 16.84 26.48
C PRO A 240 21.11 18.19 27.20
N ARG A 241 21.40 18.18 28.51
CA ARG A 241 21.52 19.37 29.36
C ARG A 241 22.77 20.15 28.95
N THR A 242 22.61 21.45 28.70
CA THR A 242 23.70 22.42 28.56
C THR A 242 24.38 22.61 29.91
N ALA A 243 25.68 22.31 29.98
CA ALA A 243 26.54 22.74 31.07
C ALA A 243 26.93 24.20 30.84
N ASP A 244 26.63 25.04 31.84
CA ASP A 244 27.06 26.42 31.93
C ASP A 244 28.31 26.42 32.83
N ASP A 245 29.46 26.81 32.27
CA ASP A 245 30.66 27.13 33.03
C ASP A 245 31.26 28.42 32.46
N ARG A 246 31.05 29.51 33.21
CA ARG A 246 31.87 30.72 33.16
C ARG A 246 31.98 31.33 34.57
N SER A 247 33.08 30.98 35.22
CA SER A 247 34.05 31.93 35.80
C SER A 247 33.51 33.18 36.53
N ARG A 248 33.56 33.14 37.87
CA ARG A 248 34.29 34.10 38.71
C ARG A 248 34.37 33.62 40.15
#